data_AF-X6NX66-F1
#
_entry.id   AF-X6NX66-F1
#
_cell.length_a   1.000
_cell.length_b   1.000
_cell.length_c   1.000
_cell.angle_alpha   90.00
_cell.angle_beta   90.00
_cell.angle_gamma   90.00
#
_symmetry.space_group_name_H-M   'P 1'
#
loop_
_entity.id
_entity.type
_entity.pdbx_description
1 polymer ?
#
loop_
_entity_poly.entity_id
_entity_poly.type
_entity_poly.pdbx_seq_one_letter_code
_entity_poly.pdbx_strand_id
1 'polypeptide(L)'
;MSTGQLEKIWKKDSLKEEMEKGQAFSPFREPIPRLDFYPTYKKKPDRHYDFDDDPLAIASNKDLQSSQAQKDRRQRLHSVYQTKFKVPFYKGGAIQDRLPSFTDRILYHSLPTTQGQLLPENDIGILNTQSRVYKKTHNYGCIPHHLKGSDHSAVYCGFTLQCPILAHRPPSEFDETF
;
A
#
# COMPACT_ATOMS: atom_id res chain seq x y z
N MET A 1 17.70 6.88 -13.16
CA MET A 1 17.08 7.14 -11.84
C MET A 1 15.60 6.76 -11.93
N SER A 2 14.89 6.09 -11.02
CA SER A 2 15.20 5.42 -9.75
C SER A 2 13.95 4.61 -9.38
N THR A 3 13.98 3.29 -9.57
CA THR A 3 12.99 2.35 -9.01
C THR A 3 13.10 2.22 -7.48
N GLY A 4 14.10 2.84 -6.86
CA GLY A 4 14.42 2.75 -5.43
C GLY A 4 14.21 4.03 -4.61
N GLN A 5 13.27 4.92 -4.97
CA GLN A 5 12.93 6.06 -4.11
C GLN A 5 11.74 5.77 -3.18
N LEU A 6 10.69 5.07 -3.64
CA LEU A 6 9.55 4.72 -2.78
C LEU A 6 9.95 3.77 -1.66
N GLU A 7 10.75 2.74 -1.97
CA GLU A 7 11.31 1.85 -0.95
C GLU A 7 12.11 2.61 0.12
N LYS A 8 12.85 3.67 -0.28
CA LYS A 8 13.58 4.51 0.67
C LYS A 8 12.65 5.32 1.57
N ILE A 9 11.56 5.86 1.02
CA ILE A 9 10.56 6.59 1.81
C ILE A 9 9.85 5.62 2.76
N TRP A 10 9.46 4.44 2.28
CA TRP A 10 8.83 3.38 3.08
C TRP A 10 9.73 2.90 4.23
N LYS A 11 11.03 2.72 4.00
CA LYS A 11 12.02 2.38 5.05
C LYS A 11 12.23 3.49 6.08
N LYS A 12 11.78 4.72 5.80
CA LYS A 12 11.84 5.89 6.70
C LYS A 12 10.48 6.25 7.29
N ASP A 13 9.49 5.38 7.11
CA ASP A 13 8.18 5.51 7.72
C ASP A 13 8.28 5.33 9.25
N SER A 14 7.56 6.16 10.01
CA SER A 14 7.66 6.17 11.47
C SER A 14 7.23 4.85 12.11
N LEU A 15 6.16 4.22 11.59
CA LEU A 15 5.70 2.93 12.12
C LEU A 15 6.76 1.84 11.91
N LYS A 16 7.46 1.85 10.76
CA LYS A 16 8.58 0.93 10.51
C LYS A 16 9.69 1.11 11.53
N GLU A 17 10.12 2.34 11.76
CA GLU A 17 11.18 2.64 12.73
C GLU A 17 10.78 2.26 14.17
N GLU A 18 9.51 2.47 14.54
CA GLU A 18 8.98 2.10 15.86
C GLU A 18 8.87 0.58 16.03
N MET A 19 8.46 -0.14 14.98
CA MET A 19 8.44 -1.62 14.98
C MET A 19 9.85 -2.20 15.10
N GLU A 20 10.82 -1.66 14.36
CA GLU A 20 12.23 -2.08 14.43
C GLU A 20 12.84 -1.86 15.83
N LYS A 21 12.42 -0.79 16.52
CA LYS A 21 12.83 -0.50 17.91
C LYS A 21 12.03 -1.29 18.96
N GLY A 22 11.06 -2.10 18.55
CA GLY A 22 10.16 -2.82 19.46
C GLY A 22 9.21 -1.91 20.26
N GLN A 23 9.02 -0.66 19.84
CA GLN A 23 8.16 0.32 20.50
C GLN A 23 6.69 0.19 20.09
N ALA A 24 6.43 -0.40 18.92
CA ALA A 24 5.09 -0.63 18.40
C ALA A 24 4.99 -2.04 17.78
N PHE A 25 3.85 -2.70 17.98
CA PHE A 25 3.49 -3.96 17.29
C PHE A 25 4.58 -5.04 17.26
N SER A 26 5.38 -5.19 18.33
CA SER A 26 6.55 -6.07 18.39
C SER A 26 6.36 -7.51 17.87
N PRO A 27 5.23 -8.23 18.10
CA PRO A 27 5.06 -9.57 17.56
C PRO A 27 4.50 -9.60 16.13
N PHE A 28 4.03 -8.46 15.60
CA PHE A 28 3.44 -8.38 14.28
C PHE A 28 4.51 -8.19 13.21
N ARG A 29 4.16 -8.62 12.00
CA ARG A 29 4.93 -8.46 10.79
C ARG A 29 4.09 -7.69 9.78
N GLU A 30 4.77 -7.04 8.86
CA GLU A 30 4.12 -6.36 7.75
C GLU A 30 4.55 -7.04 6.45
N PRO A 31 3.62 -7.33 5.52
CA PRO A 31 3.98 -7.82 4.20
C PRO A 31 4.91 -6.85 3.46
N ILE A 32 5.78 -7.36 2.60
CA ILE A 32 6.60 -6.56 1.70
C ILE A 32 5.67 -5.92 0.65
N PRO A 33 5.53 -4.58 0.63
CA PRO A 33 4.63 -3.93 -0.30
C PRO A 33 5.13 -4.02 -1.74
N ARG A 34 4.21 -3.88 -2.68
CA ARG A 34 4.54 -3.72 -4.10
C ARG A 34 5.37 -2.44 -4.35
N LEU A 35 6.09 -2.42 -5.47
CA LEU A 35 6.93 -1.27 -5.83
C LEU A 35 6.12 -0.02 -6.23
N ASP A 36 4.86 -0.19 -6.59
CA ASP A 36 3.89 0.87 -6.89
C ASP A 36 2.99 1.21 -5.68
N PHE A 37 3.38 0.81 -4.47
CA PHE A 37 2.68 1.24 -3.26
C PHE A 37 3.08 2.67 -2.89
N TYR A 38 2.29 3.64 -3.36
CA TYR A 38 2.46 5.06 -3.04
C TYR A 38 1.85 5.41 -1.68
N PRO A 39 2.32 6.49 -1.03
CA PRO A 39 1.67 7.02 0.17
C PRO A 39 0.16 7.17 -0.01
N THR A 40 -0.61 6.59 0.91
CA THR A 40 -2.06 6.49 0.76
C THR A 40 -2.77 7.78 1.14
N TYR A 41 -2.12 8.61 1.96
CA TYR A 41 -2.61 9.89 2.51
C TYR A 41 -1.55 10.98 2.31
N LYS A 42 -1.83 12.28 2.22
CA LYS A 42 -3.13 12.97 2.11
C LYS A 42 -3.39 13.32 0.66
N LYS A 43 -4.19 12.51 -0.03
CA LYS A 43 -4.53 12.73 -1.44
C LYS A 43 -5.66 13.74 -1.59
N LYS A 44 -5.77 14.36 -2.75
CA LYS A 44 -6.92 15.18 -3.12
C LYS A 44 -8.07 14.25 -3.51
N PRO A 45 -9.26 14.42 -2.92
CA PRO A 45 -10.48 13.79 -3.42
C PRO A 45 -10.73 14.19 -4.87
N ASP A 46 -11.35 13.29 -5.65
CA ASP A 46 -11.77 13.47 -7.05
C ASP A 46 -10.64 13.90 -8.00
N ARG A 47 -9.40 13.55 -7.64
CA ARG A 47 -8.21 13.81 -8.47
C ARG A 47 -8.34 13.13 -9.83
N HIS A 48 -7.97 13.85 -10.89
CA HIS A 48 -7.98 13.33 -12.26
C HIS A 48 -6.92 12.24 -12.49
N TYR A 49 -5.75 12.38 -11.85
CA TYR A 49 -4.59 11.51 -11.95
C TYR A 49 -4.27 10.88 -10.59
N ASP A 50 -3.85 9.61 -10.54
CA ASP A 50 -3.41 8.94 -9.30
C ASP A 50 -2.26 7.93 -9.53
N PHE A 51 -1.17 8.40 -10.13
CA PHE A 51 0.02 7.58 -10.45
C PHE A 51 -0.31 6.33 -11.28
N ASP A 52 -1.26 6.50 -12.19
CA ASP A 52 -1.75 5.48 -13.11
C ASP A 52 -0.69 5.01 -14.14
N ASP A 53 0.51 5.58 -14.12
CA ASP A 53 1.59 5.30 -15.04
C ASP A 53 2.43 4.10 -14.59
N ASP A 54 2.98 3.35 -15.55
CA ASP A 54 3.93 2.27 -15.27
C ASP A 54 5.26 2.82 -14.71
N PRO A 55 5.63 2.50 -13.46
CA PRO A 55 6.82 3.07 -12.82
C PRO A 55 8.14 2.63 -13.49
N LEU A 56 8.17 1.47 -14.15
CA LEU A 56 9.35 1.01 -14.89
C LEU A 56 9.48 1.72 -16.24
N ALA A 57 8.37 2.01 -16.91
CA ALA A 57 8.37 2.83 -18.12
C ALA A 57 8.84 4.26 -17.83
N ILE A 58 8.45 4.82 -16.69
CA ILE A 58 8.95 6.11 -16.22
C ILE A 58 10.45 6.05 -15.93
N ALA A 59 10.92 4.98 -15.29
CA ALA A 59 12.33 4.84 -14.90
C ALA A 59 13.29 4.61 -16.08
N SER A 60 12.83 3.91 -17.13
CA SER A 60 13.63 3.58 -18.31
C SER A 60 13.69 4.70 -19.34
N ASN A 61 12.73 5.62 -19.35
CA ASN A 61 12.69 6.74 -20.27
C ASN A 61 13.72 7.83 -19.87
N LYS A 62 14.77 7.98 -20.70
CA LYS A 62 15.85 8.94 -20.48
C LYS A 62 15.39 10.39 -20.65
N ASP A 63 14.39 10.65 -21.48
CA ASP A 63 13.86 12.00 -21.73
C ASP A 63 13.10 12.54 -20.50
N LEU A 64 12.52 11.63 -19.71
CA LEU A 64 11.90 11.94 -18.42
C LEU A 64 12.89 12.32 -17.30
N GLN A 65 14.21 12.21 -17.56
CA GLN A 65 15.25 12.64 -16.62
C GLN A 65 15.72 14.08 -16.86
N SER A 66 15.19 14.76 -17.88
CA SER A 66 15.42 16.19 -18.10
C SER A 66 14.88 17.06 -16.97
N SER A 67 15.44 18.28 -16.82
CA SER A 67 14.99 19.28 -15.84
C SER A 67 13.52 19.69 -16.06
N GLN A 68 13.04 19.72 -17.30
CA GLN A 68 11.64 19.96 -17.62
C GLN A 68 10.74 18.81 -17.11
N ALA A 69 11.12 17.56 -17.36
CA ALA A 69 10.36 16.41 -16.86
C ALA A 69 10.37 16.29 -15.33
N GLN A 70 11.38 16.82 -14.64
CA GLN A 70 11.36 16.95 -13.18
C GLN A 70 10.31 17.96 -12.70
N LYS A 71 10.17 19.10 -13.40
CA LYS A 71 9.16 20.11 -13.11
C LYS A 71 7.75 19.55 -13.29
N ASP A 72 7.53 18.83 -14.39
CA ASP A 72 6.25 18.18 -14.68
C ASP A 72 5.89 17.13 -13.61
N ARG A 73 6.87 16.33 -13.16
CA ARG A 73 6.66 15.37 -12.06
C ARG A 73 6.26 16.04 -10.74
N ARG A 74 6.90 17.15 -10.38
CA ARG A 74 6.51 17.92 -9.18
C ARG A 74 5.08 18.43 -9.30
N GLN A 75 4.70 18.94 -10.48
CA GLN A 75 3.35 19.41 -10.73
C GLN A 75 2.32 18.27 -10.62
N ARG A 76 2.64 17.07 -11.12
CA ARG A 76 1.82 15.87 -10.93
C ARG A 76 1.70 15.47 -9.45
N LEU A 77 2.79 15.51 -8.67
CA LEU A 77 2.70 15.27 -7.22
C LEU A 77 1.76 16.26 -6.53
N HIS A 78 1.81 17.53 -6.91
CA HIS A 78 0.90 18.56 -6.40
C HIS A 78 -0.56 18.40 -6.86
N SER A 79 -0.81 17.74 -8.00
CA SER A 79 -2.19 17.43 -8.42
C SER A 79 -2.77 16.23 -7.66
N VAL A 80 -1.92 15.34 -7.12
CA VAL A 80 -2.35 14.18 -6.33
C VAL A 80 -2.44 14.48 -4.84
N TYR A 81 -1.41 15.08 -4.24
CA TYR A 81 -1.33 15.24 -2.78
C TYR A 81 -1.68 16.67 -2.32
N GLN A 82 -2.36 16.74 -1.17
CA GLN A 82 -2.62 17.97 -0.45
C GLN A 82 -1.65 18.09 0.74
N THR A 83 -0.59 18.88 0.56
CA THR A 83 0.44 19.06 1.59
C THR A 83 0.16 20.21 2.55
N LYS A 84 -0.64 21.19 2.15
CA LYS A 84 -1.10 22.30 3.01
C LYS A 84 -2.55 22.04 3.41
N PHE A 85 -2.78 21.90 4.71
CA PHE A 85 -4.09 21.59 5.27
C PHE A 85 -4.51 22.65 6.27
N LYS A 86 -5.68 23.26 6.05
CA LYS A 86 -6.29 24.17 7.01
C LYS A 86 -7.02 23.34 8.06
N VAL A 87 -6.53 23.42 9.29
CA VAL A 87 -7.15 22.75 10.43
C VAL A 87 -8.51 23.41 10.72
N PRO A 88 -9.55 22.65 11.12
CA PRO A 88 -10.83 23.24 11.50
C PRO A 88 -10.68 24.32 12.58
N PHE A 89 -11.56 25.33 12.57
CA PHE A 89 -11.46 26.48 13.47
C PHE A 89 -11.41 26.07 14.95
N TYR A 90 -12.18 25.05 15.34
CA TYR A 90 -12.24 24.52 16.70
C TYR A 90 -10.98 23.74 17.12
N LYS A 91 -10.05 23.50 16.19
CA LYS A 91 -8.71 22.93 16.42
C LYS A 91 -7.60 23.98 16.20
N GLY A 92 -7.95 25.27 16.24
CA GLY A 92 -7.02 26.40 16.15
C GLY A 92 -6.91 27.06 14.77
N GLY A 93 -7.59 26.54 13.73
CA GLY A 93 -7.72 27.23 12.43
C GLY A 93 -6.43 27.39 11.61
N ALA A 94 -5.29 26.95 12.13
CA ALA A 94 -3.97 27.12 11.52
C ALA A 94 -3.79 26.27 10.27
N ILE A 95 -2.91 26.71 9.38
CA ILE A 95 -2.45 25.90 8.25
C ILE A 95 -1.29 25.04 8.74
N GLN A 96 -1.42 23.72 8.56
CA GLN A 96 -0.39 22.76 8.90
C GLN A 96 0.13 22.06 7.65
N ASP A 97 1.40 21.69 7.71
CA ASP A 97 2.05 20.88 6.70
C ASP A 97 1.80 19.41 7.01
N ARG A 98 1.28 18.69 6.01
CA ARG A 98 1.02 17.24 6.08
C ARG A 98 1.81 16.59 4.96
N LEU A 99 2.83 15.81 5.32
CA LEU A 99 3.60 15.05 4.35
C LEU A 99 2.80 13.85 3.84
N PRO A 100 2.89 13.50 2.56
CA PRO A 100 2.38 12.23 2.08
C PRO A 100 2.93 11.07 2.92
N SER A 101 2.06 10.24 3.45
CA SER A 101 2.36 9.23 4.47
C SER A 101 1.61 7.92 4.19
N PHE A 102 2.16 6.81 4.68
CA PHE A 102 1.57 5.48 4.62
C PHE A 102 0.72 5.23 5.87
N THR A 103 -0.45 5.87 5.94
CA THR A 103 -1.32 5.80 7.12
C THR A 103 -2.14 4.52 7.18
N ASP A 104 -2.37 3.89 6.04
CA ASP A 104 -3.27 2.74 5.90
C ASP A 104 -2.42 1.47 5.72
N ARG A 105 -2.48 0.57 6.71
CA ARG A 105 -1.50 -0.51 6.89
C ARG A 105 -2.17 -1.83 7.21
N ILE A 106 -1.54 -2.93 6.80
CA ILE A 106 -1.99 -4.28 7.13
C ILE A 106 -0.84 -5.01 7.80
N LEU A 107 -1.03 -5.36 9.06
CA LEU A 107 -0.07 -6.12 9.86
C LEU A 107 -0.66 -7.49 10.19
N TYR A 108 0.18 -8.50 10.36
CA TYR A 108 -0.24 -9.85 10.70
C TYR A 108 0.67 -10.46 11.76
N HIS A 109 0.08 -11.28 12.62
CA HIS A 109 0.78 -12.06 13.64
C HIS A 109 0.22 -13.48 13.64
N SER A 110 1.08 -14.46 13.88
CA SER A 110 0.70 -15.86 14.03
C SER A 110 1.18 -16.32 15.39
N LEU A 111 0.36 -17.12 16.08
CA LEU A 111 0.77 -17.74 17.33
C LEU A 111 2.01 -18.62 17.10
N PRO A 112 2.87 -18.83 18.11
CA PRO A 112 4.04 -19.71 17.97
C PRO A 112 3.68 -21.11 17.49
N THR A 113 2.52 -21.63 17.92
CA THR A 113 2.01 -22.96 17.54
C THR A 113 1.50 -23.06 16.10
N THR A 114 1.18 -21.92 15.46
CA THR A 114 0.65 -21.84 14.09
C THR A 114 1.55 -21.01 13.17
N GLN A 115 2.80 -20.79 13.58
CA GLN A 115 3.75 -20.00 12.82
C GLN A 115 4.01 -20.64 11.45
N GLY A 116 3.86 -19.84 10.39
CA GLY A 116 4.02 -20.31 9.01
C GLY A 116 2.73 -20.77 8.35
N GLN A 117 1.61 -20.88 9.08
CA GLN A 117 0.31 -21.22 8.49
C GLN A 117 -0.36 -20.03 7.80
N LEU A 118 -0.16 -18.81 8.31
CA LEU A 118 -0.63 -17.57 7.68
C LEU A 118 0.54 -16.89 6.99
N LEU A 119 0.52 -16.88 5.66
CA LEU A 119 1.56 -16.24 4.84
C LEU A 119 0.93 -15.23 3.89
N PRO A 120 1.52 -14.04 3.73
CA PRO A 120 1.09 -13.11 2.70
C PRO A 120 1.31 -13.75 1.32
N GLU A 121 0.35 -13.56 0.43
CA GLU A 121 0.44 -14.07 -0.94
C GLU A 121 1.54 -13.34 -1.70
N ASN A 122 2.27 -14.04 -2.56
CA ASN A 122 3.17 -13.40 -3.51
C ASN A 122 2.36 -12.51 -4.46
N ASP A 123 2.99 -11.45 -4.96
CA ASP A 123 2.37 -10.66 -6.02
C ASP A 123 2.08 -11.54 -7.25
N ILE A 124 0.84 -11.45 -7.74
CA ILE A 124 0.29 -12.22 -8.86
C ILE A 124 -0.32 -11.31 -9.95
N GLY A 125 -0.28 -9.98 -9.77
CA GLY A 125 -0.71 -9.02 -10.79
C GLY A 125 -2.21 -9.09 -11.15
N ILE A 126 -3.06 -9.61 -10.25
CA ILE A 126 -4.45 -9.99 -10.57
C ILE A 126 -5.43 -8.81 -10.62
N LEU A 127 -5.12 -7.67 -10.00
CA LEU A 127 -5.99 -6.51 -10.15
C LEU A 127 -5.80 -5.94 -11.57
N ASN A 128 -6.88 -5.88 -12.35
CA ASN A 128 -6.96 -5.31 -13.72
C ASN A 128 -6.33 -3.92 -13.90
N THR A 129 -5.97 -3.29 -12.80
CA THR A 129 -5.22 -2.04 -12.68
C THR A 129 -3.71 -2.17 -12.83
N GLN A 130 -3.15 -3.40 -12.79
CA GLN A 130 -1.71 -3.62 -12.64
C GLN A 130 -1.24 -4.70 -13.61
N SER A 131 -0.78 -4.29 -14.79
CA SER A 131 -0.29 -5.14 -15.88
C SER A 131 0.98 -5.96 -15.55
N ARG A 132 1.43 -5.98 -14.28
CA ARG A 132 2.75 -6.49 -13.88
C ARG A 132 2.76 -7.17 -12.52
N VAL A 133 3.65 -8.16 -12.42
CA VAL A 133 4.04 -8.87 -11.21
C VAL A 133 5.42 -8.40 -10.77
N TYR A 134 5.53 -7.89 -9.55
CA TYR A 134 6.80 -7.50 -8.93
C TYR A 134 7.41 -8.66 -8.14
N LYS A 135 8.55 -9.17 -8.61
CA LYS A 135 9.30 -10.23 -7.91
C LYS A 135 9.72 -9.76 -6.51
N LYS A 136 9.69 -10.68 -5.53
CA LYS A 136 10.08 -10.44 -4.12
C LYS A 136 9.21 -9.41 -3.39
N THR A 137 7.97 -9.25 -3.82
CA THR A 137 6.95 -8.46 -3.12
C THR A 137 5.71 -9.33 -2.91
N HIS A 138 4.89 -8.96 -1.93
CA HIS A 138 3.62 -9.61 -1.69
C HIS A 138 2.50 -8.89 -2.43
N ASN A 139 1.34 -9.54 -2.52
CA ASN A 139 0.08 -8.98 -3.00
C ASN A 139 -0.47 -7.95 -1.98
N TYR A 140 0.34 -6.94 -1.66
CA TYR A 140 0.10 -5.89 -0.67
C TYR A 140 0.33 -4.52 -1.32
N GLY A 141 -0.74 -3.76 -1.51
CA GLY A 141 -0.68 -2.47 -2.20
C GLY A 141 -1.95 -1.63 -1.99
N CYS A 142 -2.12 -0.61 -2.82
CA CYS A 142 -3.34 0.20 -2.85
C CYS A 142 -4.00 0.17 -4.22
N ILE A 143 -5.32 0.40 -4.24
CA ILE A 143 -6.12 0.57 -5.46
C ILE A 143 -5.98 2.03 -5.93
N PRO A 144 -5.26 2.31 -7.04
CA PRO A 144 -5.03 3.67 -7.53
C PRO A 144 -6.15 4.17 -8.46
N HIS A 145 -6.70 3.25 -9.26
CA HIS A 145 -7.67 3.56 -10.30
C HIS A 145 -9.07 3.27 -9.74
N HIS A 146 -10.04 4.13 -10.04
CA HIS A 146 -11.47 3.97 -9.69
C HIS A 146 -11.91 4.42 -8.29
N LEU A 147 -11.06 4.40 -7.25
CA LEU A 147 -11.45 4.83 -5.90
C LEU A 147 -10.79 6.15 -5.49
N LYS A 148 -11.20 7.25 -6.15
CA LYS A 148 -10.58 8.58 -5.98
C LYS A 148 -11.39 9.55 -5.12
N GLY A 149 -12.55 9.15 -4.59
CA GLY A 149 -13.45 10.02 -3.79
C GLY A 149 -12.98 10.31 -2.36
N SER A 150 -11.92 9.66 -1.88
CA SER A 150 -11.34 9.86 -0.54
C SER A 150 -9.96 10.52 -0.62
N ASP A 151 -9.54 11.17 0.48
CA ASP A 151 -8.16 11.60 0.69
C ASP A 151 -7.22 10.46 1.10
N HIS A 152 -7.76 9.25 1.24
CA HIS A 152 -7.06 7.98 1.38
C HIS A 152 -7.23 7.10 0.14
N SER A 153 -6.24 6.25 -0.16
CA SER A 153 -6.37 5.16 -1.13
C SER A 153 -6.70 3.86 -0.43
N ALA A 154 -7.60 3.06 -1.01
CA ALA A 154 -7.96 1.76 -0.45
C ALA A 154 -6.75 0.82 -0.50
N VAL A 155 -6.41 0.20 0.63
CA VAL A 155 -5.29 -0.74 0.77
C VAL A 155 -5.80 -2.17 0.81
N TYR A 156 -5.08 -3.09 0.17
CA TYR A 156 -5.41 -4.50 0.12
C TYR A 156 -4.18 -5.35 0.45
N CYS A 157 -4.39 -6.54 1.02
CA CYS A 157 -3.37 -7.59 1.14
C CYS A 157 -4.01 -8.97 1.00
N GLY A 158 -3.45 -9.84 0.16
CA GLY A 158 -3.79 -11.26 0.09
C GLY A 158 -3.02 -12.10 1.11
N PHE A 159 -3.68 -13.10 1.69
CA PHE A 159 -3.05 -14.08 2.59
C PHE A 159 -3.52 -15.48 2.29
N THR A 160 -2.58 -16.42 2.27
CA THR A 160 -2.87 -17.86 2.29
C THR A 160 -2.84 -18.35 3.73
N LEU A 161 -3.94 -19.00 4.16
CA LEU A 161 -4.05 -19.66 5.46
C LEU A 161 -4.09 -21.18 5.28
N GLN A 162 -3.07 -21.87 5.78
CA GLN A 162 -3.06 -23.32 5.85
C GLN A 162 -3.79 -23.77 7.12
N CYS A 163 -5.00 -24.30 6.97
CA CYS A 163 -5.77 -24.82 8.10
C CYS A 163 -5.75 -26.35 8.09
N PRO A 164 -5.05 -27.02 9.03
CA PRO A 164 -4.95 -28.47 9.04
C PRO A 164 -6.27 -29.19 9.37
N ILE A 165 -7.27 -28.50 9.95
CA ILE A 165 -8.47 -29.14 10.54
C ILE A 165 -9.75 -28.90 9.74
N LEU A 166 -9.75 -28.02 8.72
CA LEU A 166 -10.96 -27.79 7.89
C LEU A 166 -11.30 -28.94 6.92
N ALA A 167 -10.46 -29.97 6.81
CA ALA A 167 -10.65 -31.10 5.89
C ALA A 167 -11.53 -32.24 6.43
N HIS A 168 -11.98 -32.19 7.69
CA HIS A 168 -12.97 -33.13 8.20
C HIS A 168 -14.33 -32.45 8.35
N ARG A 169 -15.02 -32.25 7.22
CA ARG A 169 -16.48 -32.17 7.29
C ARG A 169 -17.00 -33.50 7.86
N PRO A 170 -17.89 -33.49 8.87
CA PRO A 170 -18.62 -34.69 9.24
C PRO A 170 -19.39 -35.19 8.01
N PRO A 171 -19.29 -36.49 7.64
CA PRO A 171 -20.01 -37.04 6.49
C PRO A 171 -21.53 -36.82 6.53
N SER A 172 -22.10 -36.70 7.73
CA SER A 172 -23.53 -36.56 7.99
C SER A 172 -24.16 -35.25 7.53
N GLU A 173 -23.36 -34.24 7.16
CA GLU A 173 -23.88 -32.96 6.64
C GLU A 173 -24.17 -32.98 5.12
N PHE A 174 -23.99 -34.13 4.46
CA PHE A 174 -24.29 -34.34 3.04
C PHE A 174 -25.52 -35.23 2.76
N ASP A 175 -26.21 -35.75 3.78
CA ASP A 175 -27.48 -36.44 3.57
C ASP A 175 -28.57 -35.41 3.29
N GLU A 176 -28.70 -35.01 2.02
CA GLU A 176 -29.84 -34.27 1.45
C GLU A 176 -31.10 -35.16 1.44
N THR A 177 -31.49 -35.67 2.61
CA THR A 177 -32.83 -36.21 2.84
C THR A 177 -33.71 -35.10 3.41
N PHE A 178 -34.07 -34.15 2.54
CA PHE A 178 -35.21 -33.25 2.74
C PHE A 178 -36.26 -33.49 1.66
#